data_AF-A0A0F8Y7Y2-F1
#
_entry.id   AF-A0A0F8Y7Y2-F1
#
_cell.length_a   1.000
_cell.length_b   1.000
_cell.length_c   1.000
_cell.angle_alpha   90.00
_cell.angle_beta   90.00
_cell.angle_gamma   90.00
#
_symmetry.space_group_name_H-M   'P 1'
#
loop_
_entity.id
_entity.type
_entity.pdbx_description
1 polymer ?
#
loop_
_entity_poly.entity_id
_entity_poly.type
_entity_poly.pdbx_seq_one_letter_code
_entity_poly.pdbx_strand_id
1 'polypeptide(L)'
;MPLFRFKCYECNETDEDMCLFQNKQYPVCSRCDTVMLDDFTPVKGAVFGDKERISTALGVHPSQIISGEAERIHPGARFNHNGDMILKNRLEQKQRLRERNWINKDSYC
;
A
#
# COMPACT_ATOMS: atom_id res chain seq x y z
N MET A 1 9.66 -3.77 -0.25
CA MET A 1 10.34 -4.85 0.50
C MET A 1 9.32 -5.48 1.44
N PRO A 2 9.33 -6.81 1.63
CA PRO A 2 8.42 -7.46 2.58
C PRO A 2 8.71 -7.00 4.01
N LEU A 3 7.67 -6.88 4.83
CA LEU A 3 7.76 -6.63 6.27
C LEU A 3 7.81 -7.98 6.98
N PHE A 4 8.89 -8.25 7.71
CA PHE A 4 9.01 -9.43 8.55
C PHE A 4 8.68 -9.06 9.99
N ARG A 5 7.92 -9.92 10.65
CA ARG A 5 7.55 -9.77 12.06
C ARG A 5 8.28 -10.80 12.88
N PHE A 6 8.92 -10.33 13.93
CA PHE A 6 9.57 -11.17 14.92
C PHE A 6 8.81 -11.09 16.23
N LYS A 7 8.77 -12.19 16.96
CA LYS A 7 8.12 -12.30 18.24
C LYS A 7 9.00 -13.07 19.22
N CYS A 8 9.13 -12.50 20.41
CA CYS A 8 9.67 -13.22 21.55
C CYS A 8 8.54 -14.03 22.20
N TYR A 9 8.69 -15.35 22.28
CA TYR A 9 7.67 -16.23 22.87
C TYR A 9 7.67 -16.22 24.40
N GLU A 10 8.72 -15.71 25.04
CA GLU A 10 8.80 -15.59 26.49
C GLU A 10 8.16 -14.28 26.98
N CYS A 11 8.52 -13.17 26.35
CA CYS A 11 8.11 -11.83 26.75
C CYS A 11 6.91 -11.28 25.95
N ASN A 12 6.48 -12.01 24.91
CA ASN A 12 5.40 -11.64 23.98
C ASN A 12 5.63 -10.27 23.29
N GLU A 13 6.88 -9.81 23.24
CA GLU A 13 7.31 -8.60 22.56
C GLU A 13 7.45 -8.87 21.06
N THR A 14 7.14 -7.87 20.24
CA THR A 14 7.18 -7.96 18.78
C THR A 14 8.07 -6.89 18.20
N ASP A 15 8.80 -7.24 17.15
CA ASP A 15 9.65 -6.34 16.39
C ASP A 15 9.38 -6.51 14.89
N GLU A 16 9.60 -5.46 14.10
CA GLU A 16 9.34 -5.45 12.66
C GLU A 16 10.59 -5.00 11.89
N ASP A 17 11.01 -5.78 10.90
CA ASP A 17 12.15 -5.45 10.03
C ASP A 17 11.75 -5.43 8.54
N MET A 18 12.31 -4.47 7.82
CA MET A 18 12.20 -4.35 6.37
C MET A 18 13.50 -4.82 5.71
N CYS A 19 13.61 -6.13 5.47
CA CYS A 19 14.77 -6.72 4.79
C CYS A 19 14.35 -7.63 3.63
N LEU A 20 15.32 -8.10 2.85
CA LEU A 20 15.11 -9.24 1.93
C LEU A 20 15.21 -10.53 2.75
N PHE A 21 14.42 -11.55 2.42
CA PHE A 21 14.42 -12.84 3.16
C PHE A 21 15.83 -13.45 3.31
N GLN A 22 16.69 -13.30 2.29
CA GLN A 22 18.06 -13.79 2.31
C GLN A 22 18.99 -13.06 3.29
N ASN A 23 18.65 -11.81 3.64
CA ASN A 23 19.45 -10.95 4.53
C ASN A 23 18.82 -10.84 5.92
N LYS A 24 17.89 -11.72 6.24
CA LYS A 24 17.12 -11.67 7.47
C LYS A 24 18.01 -11.91 8.67
N GLN A 25 18.04 -10.95 9.58
CA GLN A 25 18.70 -11.07 10.87
C GLN A 25 17.62 -11.16 11.95
N TYR A 26 17.75 -12.14 12.86
CA TYR A 26 16.81 -12.30 13.96
C TYR A 26 17.18 -11.32 15.09
N PRO A 27 16.30 -10.37 15.45
CA PRO A 27 16.58 -9.43 16.52
C PRO A 27 16.58 -10.13 17.88
N VAL A 28 17.22 -9.51 18.86
CA VAL A 28 17.23 -9.96 20.26
C VAL A 28 16.16 -9.19 21.01
N CYS A 29 15.37 -9.89 21.84
CA CYS A 29 14.30 -9.28 22.62
C CYS A 29 14.88 -8.29 23.64
N SER A 30 14.34 -7.07 23.68
CA SER A 30 14.81 -6.02 24.58
C SER A 30 14.56 -6.28 26.07
N ARG A 31 13.72 -7.26 26.40
CA ARG A 31 13.28 -7.57 27.77
C ARG A 31 13.93 -8.81 28.38
N CYS A 32 14.15 -9.85 27.59
CA CYS A 32 14.65 -11.14 28.05
C CYS A 32 15.93 -11.58 27.35
N ASP A 33 16.50 -10.74 26.48
CA ASP A 33 17.72 -11.01 25.72
C ASP A 33 17.68 -12.31 24.90
N THR A 34 16.49 -12.88 24.71
CA THR A 34 16.27 -14.08 23.91
C THR A 34 16.11 -13.74 22.44
N VAL A 35 16.63 -14.60 21.58
CA VAL A 35 16.50 -14.44 20.12
C VAL A 35 15.02 -14.49 19.75
N MET A 36 14.54 -13.45 19.08
CA MET A 36 13.18 -13.39 18.59
C MET A 36 13.04 -14.32 17.38
N LEU A 37 11.89 -14.96 17.24
CA LEU A 37 11.60 -15.89 16.16
C LEU A 37 10.53 -15.31 15.25
N ASP A 38 10.29 -15.96 14.12
CA ASP A 38 9.27 -15.53 13.18
C ASP A 38 7.88 -15.57 13.77
N ASP A 39 7.18 -14.44 13.70
CA ASP A 39 5.78 -14.38 14.06
C ASP A 39 4.92 -14.88 12.90
N PHE A 40 4.58 -16.16 12.94
CA PHE A 40 3.65 -16.77 12.00
C PHE A 40 2.18 -16.48 12.33
N THR A 41 1.88 -15.70 13.37
CA THR A 41 0.49 -15.41 13.72
C THR A 41 -0.15 -14.56 12.63
N PRO A 42 -1.25 -15.03 12.01
CA PRO A 42 -1.99 -14.21 11.06
C PRO A 42 -2.62 -13.07 11.84
N VAL A 43 -2.05 -11.87 11.75
CA VAL A 43 -2.61 -10.68 12.37
C VAL A 43 -3.92 -10.35 11.65
N LYS A 44 -5.05 -10.75 12.26
CA LYS A 44 -6.38 -10.22 11.93
C LYS A 44 -6.42 -8.75 12.35
N GLY A 45 -5.84 -7.86 11.55
CA GLY A 45 -5.83 -6.45 11.92
C GLY A 45 -4.77 -5.60 11.27
N ALA A 46 -4.70 -5.63 9.95
CA ALA A 46 -4.70 -4.37 9.22
C ALA A 46 -5.80 -4.48 8.18
N VAL A 47 -7.05 -4.24 8.59
CA VAL A 47 -7.96 -3.63 7.63
C VAL A 47 -7.33 -2.28 7.38
N PHE A 48 -6.45 -2.21 6.38
CA PHE A 48 -5.99 -0.93 5.86
C PHE A 48 -7.29 -0.24 5.47
N GLY A 49 -7.76 0.67 6.33
CA GLY A 49 -8.95 1.45 6.05
C GLY A 49 -8.81 2.04 4.66
N ASP A 50 -9.94 2.32 4.03
CA ASP A 50 -9.97 3.02 2.75
C ASP A 50 -9.13 4.31 2.89
N LYS A 51 -7.88 4.23 2.43
CA LYS A 51 -6.92 5.32 2.39
C LYS A 51 -6.92 5.83 0.96
N GLU A 52 -6.72 7.14 0.83
CA GLU A 52 -6.52 7.74 -0.47
C GLU A 52 -5.36 7.03 -1.18
N ARG A 53 -5.58 6.68 -2.43
CA ARG A 53 -4.64 5.96 -3.29
C ARG A 53 -4.32 6.81 -4.50
N ILE A 54 -3.06 6.76 -4.93
CA ILE A 54 -2.59 7.46 -6.12
C ILE A 54 -2.52 6.44 -7.26
N SER A 55 -3.14 6.75 -8.39
CA SER A 55 -3.13 5.92 -9.59
C SER A 55 -2.48 6.66 -10.74
N THR A 56 -1.22 6.30 -11.03
CA THR A 56 -0.45 6.78 -12.18
C THR A 56 -1.07 6.34 -13.50
N ALA A 57 -1.62 5.12 -13.56
CA ALA A 57 -2.26 4.58 -14.77
C ALA A 57 -3.55 5.33 -15.17
N LEU A 58 -4.15 6.06 -14.23
CA LEU A 58 -5.33 6.89 -14.48
C LEU A 58 -4.96 8.38 -14.52
N GLY A 59 -3.67 8.70 -14.48
CA GLY A 59 -3.17 10.06 -14.53
C GLY A 59 -3.47 10.73 -15.87
N VAL A 60 -3.46 12.06 -15.84
CA VAL A 60 -3.59 12.96 -16.97
C VAL A 60 -2.38 13.89 -16.98
N HIS A 61 -2.07 14.49 -18.12
CA HIS A 61 -0.96 15.44 -18.16
C HIS A 61 -1.31 16.69 -17.33
N PRO A 62 -0.40 17.31 -16.56
CA PRO A 62 -0.71 18.47 -15.73
C PRO A 62 -1.35 19.64 -16.47
N SER A 63 -0.99 19.86 -17.74
CA SER A 63 -1.62 20.88 -18.59
C SER A 63 -3.11 20.64 -18.83
N GLN A 64 -3.56 19.39 -18.85
CA GLN A 64 -4.97 18.99 -19.02
C GLN A 64 -5.80 19.28 -17.77
N ILE A 65 -5.14 19.37 -16.61
CA ILE A 65 -5.76 19.77 -15.34
C ILE A 65 -5.98 21.28 -15.35
N ILE A 66 -4.95 22.04 -15.72
CA ILE A 66 -5.00 23.51 -15.78
C ILE A 66 -6.03 23.97 -16.83
N SER A 67 -6.12 23.26 -17.97
CA SER A 67 -7.08 23.58 -19.03
C SER A 67 -8.53 23.17 -18.73
N GLY A 68 -8.77 22.41 -17.64
CA GLY A 68 -10.10 21.87 -17.29
C GLY A 68 -10.57 20.71 -18.17
N GLU A 69 -9.74 20.20 -19.09
CA GLU A 69 -10.07 19.02 -19.90
C GLU A 69 -10.16 17.75 -19.05
N ALA A 70 -9.36 17.66 -17.99
CA ALA A 70 -9.37 16.54 -17.06
C ALA A 70 -10.74 16.32 -16.41
N GLU A 71 -11.47 17.40 -16.07
CA GLU A 71 -12.81 17.31 -15.48
C GLU A 71 -13.87 16.80 -16.47
N ARG A 72 -13.69 17.07 -17.78
CA ARG A 72 -14.60 16.55 -18.81
C ARG A 72 -14.41 15.06 -19.03
N ILE A 73 -13.17 14.58 -18.96
CA ILE A 73 -12.82 13.17 -19.16
C ILE A 73 -13.14 12.37 -17.88
N HIS A 74 -12.88 12.96 -16.71
CA HIS A 74 -13.04 12.33 -15.40
C HIS A 74 -13.81 13.25 -14.44
N PRO A 75 -15.14 13.33 -14.58
CA PRO A 75 -15.96 14.17 -13.71
C PRO A 75 -15.82 13.74 -12.24
N GLY A 76 -15.55 14.73 -11.38
CA GLY A 76 -15.36 14.54 -9.93
C GLY A 76 -14.06 13.88 -9.50
N ALA A 77 -13.12 13.61 -10.43
CA ALA A 77 -11.81 13.08 -10.08
C ALA A 77 -10.90 14.17 -9.51
N ARG A 78 -10.05 13.80 -8.55
CA ARG A 78 -9.01 14.66 -7.99
C ARG A 78 -7.66 14.24 -8.55
N PHE A 79 -6.79 15.19 -8.83
CA PHE A 79 -5.45 14.93 -9.34
C PHE A 79 -4.39 15.61 -8.46
N ASN A 80 -3.21 15.02 -8.34
CA ASN A 80 -2.06 15.66 -7.71
C ASN A 80 -1.36 16.63 -8.70
N HIS A 81 -0.34 17.35 -8.23
CA HIS A 81 0.41 18.29 -9.08
C HIS A 81 1.19 17.61 -10.23
N ASN A 82 1.48 16.31 -10.11
CA ASN A 82 2.12 15.51 -11.16
C ASN A 82 1.12 14.98 -12.19
N GLY A 83 -0.17 15.13 -11.92
CA GLY A 83 -1.26 14.66 -12.75
C GLY A 83 -1.72 13.22 -12.50
N ASP A 84 -1.25 12.59 -11.44
CA ASP A 84 -1.79 11.30 -10.99
C ASP A 84 -3.17 11.47 -10.36
N MET A 85 -4.07 10.52 -10.62
CA MET A 85 -5.42 10.54 -10.07
C MET A 85 -5.40 10.08 -8.60
N ILE A 86 -6.00 10.89 -7.73
CA ILE A 86 -6.24 10.59 -6.31
C ILE A 86 -7.62 9.92 -6.20
N LEU A 87 -7.61 8.69 -5.71
CA LEU A 87 -8.78 7.84 -5.54
C LEU A 87 -9.07 7.71 -4.04
N LYS A 88 -10.34 7.78 -3.66
CA LYS A 88 -10.77 7.69 -2.25
C LYS A 88 -10.55 6.30 -1.68
N ASN A 89 -10.75 5.26 -2.48
CA ASN A 89 -10.62 3.87 -2.05
C ASN A 89 -10.34 2.85 -3.16
N ARG A 90 -10.14 1.59 -2.74
CA ARG A 90 -9.87 0.46 -3.65
C ARG A 90 -11.07 0.13 -4.56
N LEU A 91 -12.30 0.39 -4.09
CA LEU A 91 -13.51 0.18 -4.88
C LEU A 91 -13.59 1.16 -6.05
N GLU A 92 -13.33 2.45 -5.77
CA GLU A 92 -13.26 3.49 -6.80
C GLU A 92 -12.15 3.19 -7.81
N GLN A 93 -10.97 2.76 -7.34
CA GLN A 93 -9.89 2.32 -8.23
C GLN A 93 -10.35 1.23 -9.19
N LYS A 94 -10.99 0.17 -8.67
CA LYS A 94 -11.48 -0.94 -9.50
C LYS A 94 -12.56 -0.49 -10.48
N GLN A 95 -13.46 0.38 -10.06
CA GLN A 95 -14.51 0.93 -10.92
C GLN A 95 -13.91 1.75 -12.07
N ARG A 96 -13.03 2.71 -11.77
CA ARG A 96 -12.39 3.57 -12.77
C ARG A 96 -11.51 2.79 -13.76
N LEU A 97 -10.82 1.75 -13.27
CA LEU A 97 -10.06 0.84 -14.14
C LEU A 97 -10.97 0.03 -15.07
N ARG A 98 -12.12 -0.46 -14.57
CA ARG A 98 -13.13 -1.13 -15.41
C ARG A 98 -13.74 -0.21 -16.45
N GLU A 99 -14.06 1.04 -16.10
CA GLU A 99 -14.60 2.05 -17.04
C GLU A 99 -13.66 2.29 -18.25
N ARG A 100 -12.35 2.10 -18.09
CA ARG A 100 -11.36 2.24 -19.16
C ARG A 100 -10.92 0.90 -19.79
N ASN A 101 -11.57 -0.22 -19.44
CA ASN A 101 -11.11 -1.57 -19.81
C ASN A 101 -9.63 -1.83 -19.44
N TRP A 102 -9.12 -1.16 -18.40
CA TRP A 102 -7.74 -1.28 -17.99
C TRP A 102 -7.61 -2.35 -16.89
N ILE A 103 -6.77 -3.35 -17.13
CA ILE A 103 -6.49 -4.40 -16.15
C ILE A 103 -5.14 -4.10 -15.49
N ASN A 104 -5.17 -3.61 -14.24
CA ASN A 104 -3.95 -3.46 -13.45
C ASN A 104 -3.53 -4.84 -12.90
N LYS A 105 -2.50 -5.43 -13.54
CA LYS A 105 -1.94 -6.75 -13.16
C LYS A 105 -1.29 -6.74 -11.77
N ASP A 106 -0.86 -5.58 -11.28
CA ASP A 106 -0.22 -5.43 -9.96
C ASP A 106 -1.24 -5.27 -8.81
N SER A 107 -2.55 -5.14 -9.11
CA SER A 107 -3.59 -4.91 -8.09
C SER A 107 -4.07 -6.17 -7.36
N TYR A 108 -3.54 -7.34 -7.75
CA TYR A 108 -3.88 -8.67 -7.24
C TYR A 108 -2.81 -9.28 -6.30
N CYS A 109 -1.97 -8.45 -5.68
CA CYS A 109 -1.16 -8.83 -4.53
C CYS A 109 -1.61 -8.08 -3.28
#